data_AF-A0A530Y0G9-F1
#
_entry.id   AF-A0A530Y0G9-F1
#
_cell.length_a   1.000
_cell.length_b   1.000
_cell.length_c   1.000
_cell.angle_alpha   90.00
_cell.angle_beta   90.00
_cell.angle_gamma   90.00
#
_symmetry.space_group_name_H-M   'P 1'
#
loop_
_entity.id
_entity.type
_entity.pdbx_description
1 polymer ?
#
loop_
_entity_poly.entity_id
_entity_poly.type
_entity_poly.pdbx_seq_one_letter_code
_entity_poly.pdbx_strand_id
1 'polypeptide(L)'
;TPFLSAANLRFRRGEWTFLKGESGCGKTSLIKAINGLWPYGRGSIVFPEGVESFYAAQEVKLQQVSLKQLVCLPGSERDHTDAQVASALHKAGLGDFIEHMADESRDGMSWDQVL
;
A
#
# COMPACT_ATOMS: atom_id res chain seq x y z
N THR A 1 25.87 -11.58 -13.30
CA THR A 1 25.19 -10.48 -14.03
C THR A 1 23.98 -10.05 -13.21
N PRO A 2 23.61 -8.76 -13.18
CA PRO A 2 22.38 -8.35 -12.49
C PRO A 2 21.18 -8.95 -13.21
N PHE A 3 20.21 -9.51 -12.46
CA PHE A 3 18.96 -10.05 -13.04
C PHE A 3 18.00 -8.93 -13.49
N LEU A 4 18.21 -7.71 -13.00
CA LEU A 4 17.47 -6.52 -13.34
C LEU A 4 18.44 -5.34 -13.46
N SER A 5 18.32 -4.56 -14.53
CA SER A 5 19.01 -3.28 -14.70
C SER A 5 18.01 -2.23 -15.16
N ALA A 6 18.00 -1.08 -14.50
CA ALA A 6 17.13 0.03 -14.84
C ALA A 6 17.95 1.32 -14.84
N ALA A 7 18.05 1.96 -16.01
CA ALA A 7 18.80 3.20 -16.17
C ALA A 7 17.84 4.35 -16.48
N ASN A 8 18.06 5.51 -15.86
CA ASN A 8 17.35 6.76 -16.14
C ASN A 8 15.82 6.71 -16.03
N LEU A 9 15.27 5.84 -15.16
CA LEU A 9 13.85 5.87 -14.84
C LEU A 9 13.52 7.17 -14.09
N ARG A 10 12.53 7.90 -14.59
CA ARG A 10 12.04 9.16 -14.00
C ARG A 10 10.53 9.15 -14.04
N PHE A 11 9.91 9.32 -12.87
CA PHE A 11 8.46 9.43 -12.72
C PHE A 11 8.11 10.90 -12.49
N ARG A 12 7.12 11.43 -13.22
CA ARG A 12 6.70 12.82 -13.08
C ARG A 12 5.47 12.93 -12.17
N ARG A 13 5.32 14.09 -11.51
CA ARG A 13 4.13 14.40 -10.72
C ARG A 13 2.88 14.32 -11.60
N GLY A 14 1.86 13.61 -11.13
CA GLY A 14 0.59 13.41 -11.84
C GLY A 14 0.65 12.36 -12.95
N GLU A 15 1.79 11.69 -13.14
CA GLU A 15 1.93 10.62 -14.11
C GLU A 15 1.45 9.28 -13.55
N TRP A 16 0.70 8.55 -14.36
CA TRP A 16 0.44 7.13 -14.13
C TRP A 16 1.43 6.30 -14.94
N THR A 17 2.26 5.52 -14.26
CA THR A 17 3.26 4.68 -14.91
C THR A 17 2.94 3.20 -14.70
N PHE A 18 2.95 2.43 -15.79
CA PHE A 18 2.66 0.99 -15.76
C PHE A 18 3.91 0.16 -16.04
N LEU A 19 4.24 -0.77 -15.14
CA LEU A 19 5.37 -1.69 -15.28
C LEU A 19 4.90 -3.06 -15.76
N LYS A 20 5.25 -3.43 -17.00
CA LYS A 20 4.92 -4.73 -17.61
C LYS A 20 6.16 -5.57 -17.85
N GLY A 21 6.02 -6.89 -17.71
CA GLY A 21 7.05 -7.86 -18.02
C GLY A 21 6.65 -9.26 -17.58
N GLU A 22 7.36 -10.29 -18.05
CA GLU A 22 7.11 -11.70 -17.70
C GLU A 22 7.20 -11.97 -16.20
N SER A 23 6.58 -13.05 -15.74
CA SER A 23 6.74 -13.49 -14.36
C SER A 23 8.21 -13.76 -14.06
N GLY A 24 8.69 -13.36 -12.88
CA GLY A 24 10.10 -13.55 -12.50
C GLY A 24 11.11 -12.56 -13.09
N CYS A 25 10.72 -11.62 -13.95
CA CYS A 25 11.68 -10.64 -14.53
C CYS A 25 12.14 -9.53 -13.56
N GLY A 26 11.75 -9.59 -12.28
CA GLY A 26 12.20 -8.65 -11.25
C GLY A 26 11.30 -7.43 -11.01
N LYS A 27 10.05 -7.40 -11.52
CA LYS A 27 9.10 -6.28 -11.29
C LYS A 27 8.91 -5.96 -9.80
N THR A 28 8.59 -6.98 -9.01
CA THR A 28 8.41 -6.83 -7.56
C THR A 28 9.70 -6.37 -6.88
N SER A 29 10.86 -6.87 -7.32
CA SER A 29 12.17 -6.41 -6.82
C SER A 29 12.44 -4.95 -7.15
N LEU A 30 12.06 -4.47 -8.35
CA LEU A 30 12.18 -3.05 -8.73
C LEU A 30 11.31 -2.17 -7.84
N ILE A 31 10.03 -2.52 -7.65
CA ILE A 31 9.10 -1.75 -6.83
C ILE A 31 9.56 -1.74 -5.37
N LYS A 32 10.03 -2.88 -4.84
CA LYS A 32 10.63 -2.94 -3.50
C LYS A 32 11.88 -2.08 -3.39
N ALA A 33 12.76 -2.08 -4.40
CA ALA A 33 13.96 -1.23 -4.42
C ALA A 33 13.60 0.25 -4.39
N ILE A 34 12.63 0.69 -5.21
CA ILE A 34 12.11 2.06 -5.21
C ILE A 34 11.64 2.46 -3.80
N ASN A 35 10.92 1.58 -3.10
CA ASN A 35 10.43 1.84 -1.75
C ASN A 35 11.46 1.57 -0.63
N GLY A 36 12.73 1.32 -0.94
CA GLY A 36 13.77 1.03 0.05
C GLY A 36 13.68 -0.33 0.74
N LEU A 37 12.79 -1.22 0.27
CA LEU A 37 12.52 -2.55 0.80
C LEU A 37 13.37 -3.66 0.17
N TRP A 38 14.36 -3.30 -0.67
CA TRP A 38 15.26 -4.25 -1.34
C TRP A 38 16.72 -3.81 -1.18
N PRO A 39 17.51 -4.47 -0.32
CA PRO A 39 18.88 -4.03 -0.03
C PRO A 39 19.91 -4.53 -1.06
N TYR A 40 19.53 -5.45 -1.96
CA TYR A 40 20.47 -6.11 -2.86
C TYR A 40 20.55 -5.39 -4.21
N GLY A 41 21.38 -4.36 -4.29
CA GLY A 41 21.57 -3.59 -5.53
C GLY A 41 22.69 -2.55 -5.41
N ARG A 42 22.95 -1.85 -6.52
CA ARG A 42 23.83 -0.68 -6.59
C ARG A 42 23.16 0.40 -7.44
N GLY A 43 23.32 1.65 -7.05
CA GLY A 43 22.72 2.80 -7.74
C GLY A 43 22.20 3.84 -6.76
N SER A 44 21.36 4.74 -7.25
CA SER A 44 20.68 5.75 -6.43
C SER A 44 19.21 5.83 -6.82
N ILE A 45 18.36 6.01 -5.81
CA ILE A 45 16.95 6.33 -5.95
C ILE A 45 16.75 7.62 -5.15
N VAL A 46 16.19 8.63 -5.81
CA VAL A 46 16.04 9.96 -5.23
C VAL A 46 14.57 10.32 -5.25
N PHE A 47 14.06 10.70 -4.08
CA PHE A 47 12.72 11.25 -3.93
C PHE A 47 12.81 12.78 -3.79
N PRO A 48 11.82 13.53 -4.29
CA PRO A 48 11.69 14.94 -3.95
C PRO A 48 11.51 15.12 -2.44
N GLU A 49 11.96 16.25 -1.91
CA GLU A 49 11.83 16.57 -0.49
C GLU A 49 10.35 16.64 -0.07
N GLY A 50 10.03 16.08 1.10
CA GLY A 50 8.67 16.09 1.65
C GLY A 50 7.67 15.16 0.95
N VAL A 51 8.13 14.23 0.10
CA VAL A 51 7.25 13.24 -0.52
C VAL A 51 7.02 12.07 0.44
N GLU A 52 5.74 11.80 0.71
CA GLU A 52 5.30 10.56 1.32
C GLU A 52 5.07 9.50 0.23
N SER A 53 5.54 8.28 0.48
CA SER A 53 5.30 7.12 -0.39
C SER A 53 4.49 6.06 0.35
N PHE A 54 3.60 5.40 -0.37
CA PHE A 54 2.86 4.24 0.11
C PHE A 54 3.13 3.06 -0.81
N TYR A 55 3.41 1.90 -0.22
CA TYR A 55 3.61 0.65 -0.93
C TYR A 55 2.54 -0.36 -0.53
N ALA A 56 1.63 -0.65 -1.47
CA ALA A 56 0.69 -1.75 -1.33
C ALA A 56 1.41 -3.06 -1.73
N ALA A 57 1.67 -3.91 -0.73
CA ALA A 57 2.28 -5.21 -0.98
C ALA A 57 1.30 -6.16 -1.70
N GLN A 58 1.85 -7.11 -2.45
CA GLN A 58 1.07 -8.14 -3.13
C GLN A 58 0.31 -9.05 -2.15
N GLU A 59 0.90 -9.30 -0.98
CA GLU A 59 0.27 -10.03 0.12
C GLU A 59 0.42 -9.15 1.36
N VAL A 60 -0.70 -8.90 2.03
CA VAL A 60 -0.78 -8.11 3.26
C VAL A 60 -1.35 -9.01 4.33
N LYS A 61 -0.74 -9.01 5.52
CA LYS A 61 -1.34 -9.58 6.72
C LYS A 61 -1.92 -8.45 7.56
N LEU A 62 -3.22 -8.47 7.76
CA LEU A 62 -3.89 -7.44 8.53
C LEU A 62 -3.71 -7.68 10.03
N GLN A 63 -3.48 -6.60 10.77
CA GLN A 63 -3.43 -6.64 12.22
C GLN A 63 -4.85 -6.84 12.77
N GLN A 64 -4.95 -7.54 13.90
CA GLN A 64 -6.22 -7.69 14.62
C GLN A 64 -6.48 -6.42 15.45
N VAL A 65 -6.96 -5.39 14.76
CA VAL A 65 -7.30 -4.06 15.28
C VAL A 65 -8.62 -3.61 14.64
N SER A 66 -9.16 -2.46 15.05
CA SER A 66 -10.43 -2.01 14.46
C SER A 66 -10.27 -1.74 12.96
N LEU A 67 -11.34 -1.95 12.18
CA LEU A 67 -11.29 -1.64 10.75
C LEU A 67 -10.95 -0.15 10.51
N LYS A 68 -11.44 0.75 11.37
CA LYS A 68 -11.07 2.16 11.34
C LYS A 68 -9.55 2.35 11.48
N GLN A 69 -8.92 1.66 12.41
CA GLN A 69 -7.46 1.74 12.62
C GLN A 69 -6.70 1.23 11.38
N LEU A 70 -7.14 0.13 10.77
CA LEU A 70 -6.54 -0.40 9.54
C LEU A 70 -6.62 0.60 8.37
N VAL A 71 -7.78 1.22 8.16
CA VAL A 71 -7.98 2.19 7.08
C VAL A 71 -7.14 3.46 7.26
N CYS A 72 -6.85 3.84 8.50
CA CYS A 72 -6.10 5.05 8.82
C CYS A 72 -4.58 4.87 8.77
N LEU A 73 -4.06 3.67 8.48
CA LEU A 73 -2.62 3.43 8.37
C LEU A 73 -1.98 4.28 7.26
N PRO A 74 -0.74 4.79 7.46
CA PRO A 74 0.11 4.65 8.65
C PRO A 74 -0.17 5.68 9.76
N GLY A 75 -1.15 6.56 9.58
CA GLY A 75 -1.54 7.59 10.55
C GLY A 75 -2.39 7.05 11.71
N SER A 76 -2.90 7.96 12.54
CA SER A 76 -3.79 7.59 13.65
C SER A 76 -5.25 7.64 13.24
N GLU A 77 -6.08 6.74 13.76
CA GLU A 77 -7.53 6.83 13.65
C GLU A 77 -8.12 8.14 14.25
N ARG A 78 -7.36 8.79 15.13
CA ARG A 78 -7.74 10.05 15.78
C ARG A 78 -7.62 11.25 14.85
N ASP A 79 -6.84 11.11 13.78
CA ASP A 79 -6.63 12.16 12.78
C ASP A 79 -7.80 12.21 11.78
N HIS A 80 -8.73 11.24 11.86
CA HIS A 80 -9.81 11.06 10.90
C HIS A 80 -11.18 10.88 11.59
N THR A 81 -12.16 11.62 11.08
CA THR A 81 -13.56 11.45 11.48
C THR A 81 -14.15 10.17 10.87
N ASP A 82 -15.16 9.59 11.52
CA ASP A 82 -15.83 8.39 11.01
C ASP A 82 -16.44 8.60 9.62
N ALA A 83 -16.93 9.82 9.34
CA ALA A 83 -17.44 10.18 8.03
C ALA A 83 -16.36 10.15 6.92
N GLN A 84 -15.12 10.58 7.24
CA GLN A 84 -14.00 10.50 6.29
C GLN A 84 -13.61 9.04 6.02
N VAL A 85 -13.56 8.22 7.07
CA VAL A 85 -13.22 6.80 6.94
C VAL A 85 -14.30 6.04 6.18
N ALA A 86 -15.58 6.28 6.49
CA ALA A 86 -16.71 5.71 5.76
C ALA A 86 -16.69 6.09 4.27
N SER A 87 -16.37 7.36 3.95
CA SER A 87 -16.23 7.80 2.57
C SER A 87 -15.08 7.08 1.84
N ALA A 88 -13.95 6.85 2.52
CA ALA A 88 -12.82 6.11 1.96
C ALA A 88 -13.19 4.64 1.67
N LEU A 89 -13.83 3.96 2.63
CA LEU A 89 -14.33 2.59 2.47
C LEU A 89 -15.30 2.49 1.30
N HIS A 90 -16.27 3.40 1.20
CA HIS A 90 -17.21 3.42 0.10
C HIS A 90 -16.52 3.57 -1.27
N LYS A 91 -15.56 4.50 -1.39
CA LYS A 91 -14.77 4.70 -2.62
C LYS A 91 -13.91 3.48 -2.99
N ALA A 92 -13.47 2.72 -1.99
CA ALA A 92 -12.74 1.47 -2.17
C ALA A 92 -13.64 0.26 -2.48
N GLY A 93 -14.97 0.44 -2.52
CA GLY A 93 -15.93 -0.66 -2.74
C GLY A 93 -16.23 -1.49 -1.48
N LEU A 94 -15.81 -1.03 -0.31
CA LEU A 94 -16.01 -1.69 0.99
C LEU A 94 -17.15 -1.07 1.80
N GLY A 95 -18.20 -0.58 1.12
CA GLY A 95 -19.32 0.11 1.77
C GLY A 95 -20.04 -0.74 2.82
N ASP A 96 -20.16 -2.05 2.58
CA ASP A 96 -20.85 -2.98 3.49
C ASP A 96 -20.13 -3.20 4.82
N PHE A 97 -18.89 -2.70 4.95
CA PHE A 97 -18.08 -2.81 6.17
C PHE A 97 -18.15 -1.55 7.04
N ILE A 98 -18.86 -0.51 6.61
CA ILE A 98 -18.94 0.76 7.35
C ILE A 98 -19.58 0.56 8.73
N GLU A 99 -20.59 -0.31 8.85
CA GLU A 99 -21.25 -0.61 10.12
C GLU A 99 -20.32 -1.32 11.13
N HIS A 100 -19.22 -1.91 10.64
CA HIS A 100 -18.24 -2.64 11.43
C HIS A 100 -16.92 -1.89 11.64
N MET A 101 -16.87 -0.58 11.37
CA MET A 101 -15.63 0.21 11.48
C MET A 101 -15.00 0.16 12.88
N ALA A 102 -15.82 0.06 13.93
CA ALA A 102 -15.37 0.00 15.31
C ALA A 102 -14.96 -1.42 15.75
N ASP A 103 -15.28 -2.43 14.96
CA ASP A 103 -15.07 -3.84 15.31
C ASP A 103 -13.66 -4.30 14.88
N GLU A 104 -13.12 -5.29 15.58
CA GLU A 104 -11.85 -5.96 15.25
C GLU A 104 -12.03 -7.20 14.36
N SER A 105 -13.28 -7.56 14.07
CA SER A 105 -13.67 -8.76 13.31
C SER A 105 -15.11 -8.64 12.82
N ARG A 106 -15.50 -9.47 11.84
CA ARG A 106 -16.88 -9.60 11.37
C ARG A 106 -17.31 -11.06 11.49
N ASP A 107 -18.42 -11.32 12.18
CA ASP A 107 -18.95 -12.68 12.39
C ASP A 107 -17.92 -13.67 12.97
N GLY A 108 -16.99 -13.16 13.81
CA GLY A 108 -15.91 -13.96 14.40
C GLY A 108 -14.73 -14.24 13.48
N MET A 109 -14.72 -13.71 12.25
CA MET A 109 -13.60 -13.79 11.30
C MET A 109 -12.76 -12.51 11.34
N SER A 110 -11.44 -12.66 11.28
CA SER A 110 -10.53 -11.50 11.28
C SER A 110 -10.61 -10.74 9.96
N TRP A 111 -10.18 -9.47 9.96
CA TRP A 111 -10.11 -8.67 8.74
C TRP A 111 -9.27 -9.32 7.63
N ASP A 112 -8.23 -10.06 8.00
CA ASP A 112 -7.37 -10.83 7.08
C ASP A 112 -8.10 -11.95 6.33
N GLN A 113 -9.26 -12.40 6.83
CA GLN A 113 -10.05 -13.49 6.25
C GLN A 113 -11.22 -12.98 5.41
N VAL A 114 -11.70 -11.76 5.68
CA VAL A 114 -12.94 -11.23 5.09
C VAL A 114 -12.70 -10.11 4.06
N LEU A 115 -11.50 -9.54 4.01
CA LEU A 115 -11.04 -8.55 3.02
C LEU A 115 -10.06 -9.21 2.03
#